data_AF-E3MP96-F1
#
_entry.id   AF-E3MP96-F1
#
_cell.length_a   1.000
_cell.length_b   1.000
_cell.length_c   1.000
_cell.angle_alpha   90.00
_cell.angle_beta   90.00
_cell.angle_gamma   90.00
#
_symmetry.space_group_name_H-M   'P 1'
#
loop_
_entity.id
_entity.type
_entity.pdbx_description
1 polymer ?
#
loop_
_entity_poly.entity_id
_entity_poly.type
_entity_poly.pdbx_seq_one_letter_code
_entity_poly.pdbx_strand_id
1 'polypeptide(L)'
;MKPTFPLLRLPENVIVKVLNNMRLKQLLELSYVSTKTQNLVKSLGIIAKRVAISINGSDKIALNTYHTDFGFQPSTLVPFSDNLKYIRTIFCFTSPPNVCFYANCERHEVGLLKETIGNVNLLYVSSILTDELSREVLKHFNTPSRLYLLRNPYEDSCKIQEIFIRNHKIIEFDDDYSLDDMLLINSEKVRFKLPASKKQMNQFVKHWIRGSNPQLQTMSLSVKNIDFVNGETYLKGIRCMDMSEEAKREIRQEHGLPNCDMVQIRREDGTPAVIASNQRGRHPNTHLIVLHCIPL
;
A
#
# COMPACT_ATOMS: atom_id res chain seq x y z
N MET A 1 2.28 45.10 -17.38
CA MET A 1 2.74 43.98 -16.52
C MET A 1 2.06 44.10 -15.16
N LYS A 2 1.40 43.05 -14.66
CA LYS A 2 0.92 43.05 -13.26
C LYS A 2 2.15 43.08 -12.33
N PRO A 3 2.15 43.87 -11.24
CA PRO A 3 3.28 43.89 -10.31
C PRO A 3 3.42 42.51 -9.67
N THR A 4 4.59 41.89 -9.85
CA THR A 4 4.95 40.65 -9.17
C THR A 4 5.09 40.96 -7.68
N PHE A 5 4.26 40.36 -6.84
CA PHE A 5 4.31 40.56 -5.40
C PHE A 5 5.69 40.14 -4.85
N PRO A 6 6.51 41.06 -4.31
CA PRO A 6 7.89 40.77 -3.97
C PRO A 6 7.98 40.11 -2.59
N LEU A 7 7.80 38.78 -2.55
CA LEU A 7 7.77 37.96 -1.33
C LEU A 7 8.90 38.29 -0.34
N LEU A 8 10.13 38.47 -0.84
CA LEU A 8 11.32 38.69 -0.01
C LEU A 8 11.47 40.12 0.53
N ARG A 9 10.56 41.05 0.17
CA ARG A 9 10.51 42.42 0.72
C ARG A 9 9.57 42.54 1.93
N LEU A 10 8.83 41.48 2.26
CA LEU A 10 7.93 41.47 3.40
C LEU A 10 8.71 41.30 4.72
N PRO A 11 8.13 41.74 5.84
CA PRO A 11 8.64 41.37 7.16
C PRO A 11 8.70 39.85 7.35
N GLU A 12 9.69 39.35 8.08
CA GLU A 12 10.00 37.92 8.20
C GLU A 12 8.82 37.08 8.73
N ASN A 13 8.09 37.60 9.72
CA ASN A 13 6.87 36.97 10.24
C ASN A 13 5.76 36.83 9.18
N VAL A 14 5.66 37.78 8.25
CA VAL A 14 4.71 37.73 7.13
C VAL A 14 5.17 36.71 6.10
N ILE A 15 6.47 36.66 5.78
CA ILE A 15 7.04 35.65 4.88
C ILE A 15 6.71 34.24 5.38
N VAL A 16 7.02 33.94 6.65
CA VAL A 16 6.74 32.63 7.25
C VAL A 16 5.26 32.28 7.15
N LYS A 17 4.35 33.24 7.39
CA LYS A 17 2.91 33.03 7.24
C LYS A 17 2.51 32.72 5.80
N VAL A 18 3.08 33.40 4.81
CA VAL A 18 2.82 33.11 3.38
C VAL A 18 3.35 31.72 3.03
N LEU A 19 4.57 31.37 3.45
CA LEU A 19 5.17 30.07 3.16
C LEU A 19 4.37 28.92 3.78
N ASN A 20 3.87 29.06 5.01
CA ASN A 20 3.01 28.06 5.65
C ASN A 20 1.70 27.79 4.89
N ASN A 21 1.27 28.71 4.01
CA ASN A 21 0.09 28.55 3.16
C ASN A 21 0.44 28.11 1.72
N MET A 22 1.73 27.96 1.40
CA MET A 22 2.16 27.45 0.09
C MET A 22 2.05 25.94 0.02
N ARG A 23 1.80 25.42 -1.19
CA ARG A 23 1.88 23.98 -1.45
C ARG A 23 3.33 23.52 -1.38
N LEU A 24 3.58 22.26 -0.99
CA LEU A 24 4.93 21.70 -0.88
C LEU A 24 5.73 21.82 -2.19
N LYS A 25 5.07 21.66 -3.35
CA LYS A 25 5.64 21.97 -4.68
C LYS A 25 6.25 23.36 -4.78
N GLN A 26 5.50 24.37 -4.38
CA GLN A 26 5.95 25.76 -4.44
C GLN A 26 7.07 26.02 -3.43
N LEU A 27 7.01 25.39 -2.26
CA LEU A 27 8.06 25.49 -1.24
C LEU A 27 9.37 24.89 -1.73
N LEU A 28 9.34 23.75 -2.41
CA LEU A 28 10.54 23.15 -2.97
C LEU A 28 11.08 23.98 -4.14
N GLU A 29 10.23 24.42 -5.08
CA GLU A 29 10.66 25.30 -6.18
C GLU A 29 11.31 26.58 -5.62
N LEU A 30 10.73 27.15 -4.57
CA LEU A 30 11.29 28.31 -3.88
C LEU A 30 12.63 27.99 -3.19
N SER A 31 12.78 26.80 -2.61
CA SER A 31 14.03 26.42 -1.94
C SER A 31 15.22 26.33 -2.90
N TYR A 32 14.97 26.03 -4.18
CA TYR A 32 16.01 26.02 -5.23
C TYR A 32 16.47 27.42 -5.68
N VAL A 33 15.73 28.49 -5.35
CA VAL A 33 16.02 29.85 -5.86
C VAL A 33 17.32 30.43 -5.29
N SER A 34 17.60 30.23 -3.99
CA SER A 34 18.77 30.79 -3.31
C SER A 34 19.00 30.14 -1.94
N THR A 35 20.18 30.30 -1.36
CA THR A 35 20.46 29.88 0.03
C THR A 35 19.52 30.56 1.03
N LYS A 36 19.13 31.83 0.79
CA LYS A 36 18.18 32.55 1.65
C LYS A 36 16.81 31.89 1.66
N THR A 37 16.26 31.60 0.48
CA THR A 37 14.96 30.94 0.35
C THR A 37 15.00 29.49 0.82
N GLN A 38 16.11 28.79 0.60
CA GLN A 38 16.35 27.46 1.15
C GLN A 38 16.26 27.46 2.68
N ASN A 39 16.95 28.39 3.35
CA ASN A 39 16.93 28.49 4.81
C ASN A 39 15.55 28.88 5.35
N LEU A 40 14.82 29.75 4.64
CA LEU A 40 13.43 30.09 4.98
C LEU A 40 12.49 28.88 4.88
N VAL A 41 12.65 28.02 3.88
CA VAL A 41 11.82 26.81 3.74
C VAL A 41 12.20 25.79 4.83
N LYS A 42 13.50 25.63 5.12
CA LYS A 42 13.97 24.76 6.22
C LYS A 42 13.47 25.21 7.58
N SER A 43 13.40 26.52 7.86
CA SER A 43 12.96 27.03 9.15
C SER A 43 11.48 26.77 9.45
N LEU A 44 10.69 26.39 8.44
CA LEU A 44 9.30 25.95 8.64
C LEU A 44 9.22 24.61 9.37
N GLY A 45 10.32 23.84 9.46
CA GLY A 45 10.35 22.56 10.17
C GLY A 45 9.39 21.52 9.57
N ILE A 46 9.09 21.61 8.27
CA ILE A 46 8.14 20.73 7.60
C ILE A 46 8.76 19.33 7.47
N ILE A 47 8.06 18.33 8.02
CA ILE A 47 8.46 16.93 7.95
C ILE A 47 7.56 16.20 6.96
N ALA A 48 8.14 15.66 5.89
CA ALA A 48 7.42 14.81 4.96
C ALA A 48 7.25 13.40 5.55
N LYS A 49 6.02 13.07 5.97
CA LYS A 49 5.70 11.76 6.60
C LYS A 49 5.63 10.59 5.63
N ARG A 50 5.32 10.86 4.36
CA ARG A 50 5.22 9.84 3.30
C ARG A 50 5.67 10.42 1.97
N VAL A 51 6.68 9.79 1.39
CA VAL A 51 7.22 10.10 0.07
C VAL A 51 6.94 8.90 -0.83
N ALA A 52 6.37 9.16 -2.01
CA ALA A 52 6.18 8.17 -3.05
C ALA A 52 7.05 8.54 -4.26
N ILE A 53 7.73 7.57 -4.85
CA ILE A 53 8.57 7.74 -6.03
C ILE A 53 7.92 6.96 -7.15
N SER A 54 7.46 7.64 -8.20
CA SER A 54 6.88 7.00 -9.38
C SER A 54 7.91 6.92 -10.49
N ILE A 55 8.19 5.70 -10.93
CA ILE A 55 9.06 5.38 -12.06
C ILE A 55 8.16 5.00 -13.24
N ASN A 56 8.30 5.71 -14.35
CA ASN A 56 7.59 5.48 -15.61
C ASN A 56 8.53 5.83 -16.77
N GLY A 57 8.11 5.59 -18.01
CA GLY A 57 8.99 5.83 -19.18
C GLY A 57 9.07 7.25 -19.69
N SER A 58 8.58 8.23 -18.95
CA SER A 58 9.09 9.58 -19.16
C SER A 58 10.51 9.67 -18.60
N ASP A 59 11.29 10.63 -19.07
CA ASP A 59 12.59 10.98 -18.45
C ASP A 59 12.38 11.63 -17.06
N LYS A 60 11.22 11.42 -16.43
CA LYS A 60 10.79 12.05 -15.19
C LYS A 60 10.54 10.99 -14.14
N ILE A 61 11.34 11.03 -13.08
CA ILE A 61 10.99 10.38 -11.82
C ILE A 61 10.16 11.39 -11.03
N ALA A 62 8.91 11.03 -10.71
CA ALA A 62 8.06 11.89 -9.90
C ALA A 62 8.20 11.53 -8.43
N LEU A 63 8.36 12.53 -7.56
CA LEU A 63 8.23 12.36 -6.12
C LEU A 63 6.90 12.95 -5.71
N ASN A 64 6.04 12.17 -5.08
CA ASN A 64 4.74 12.62 -4.61
C ASN A 64 4.73 12.56 -3.09
N THR A 65 4.31 13.66 -2.47
CA THR A 65 3.92 13.65 -1.07
C THR A 65 2.40 13.71 -1.04
N TYR A 66 1.72 13.16 -0.04
CA TYR A 66 0.24 13.09 0.00
C TYR A 66 -0.46 14.48 -0.11
N HIS A 67 0.29 15.57 -0.14
CA HIS A 67 -0.20 16.93 -0.33
C HIS A 67 0.23 17.59 -1.66
N THR A 68 1.13 17.00 -2.47
CA THR A 68 1.51 17.48 -3.82
C THR A 68 2.28 16.45 -4.66
N ASP A 69 2.02 16.44 -5.97
CA ASP A 69 2.87 15.79 -6.97
C ASP A 69 4.04 16.69 -7.39
N PHE A 70 5.27 16.20 -7.25
CA PHE A 70 6.45 16.83 -7.82
C PHE A 70 6.95 15.96 -8.98
N GLY A 71 6.56 16.28 -10.22
CA GLY A 71 7.24 15.71 -11.38
C GLY A 71 8.62 16.35 -11.53
N PHE A 72 9.71 15.59 -11.36
CA PHE A 72 11.06 16.07 -11.69
C PHE A 72 11.44 15.63 -13.09
N GLN A 73 12.26 16.41 -13.79
CA GLN A 73 13.03 15.91 -14.93
C GLN A 73 14.46 15.68 -14.49
N PRO A 74 14.85 14.47 -14.04
CA PRO A 74 16.26 14.12 -14.08
C PRO A 74 16.63 13.93 -15.54
N SER A 75 17.43 14.84 -16.11
CA SER A 75 18.07 14.59 -17.40
C SER A 75 19.04 13.41 -17.36
N THR A 76 19.46 12.98 -16.14
CA THR A 76 20.24 11.78 -15.85
C THR A 76 19.98 11.29 -14.40
N LEU A 77 20.45 10.08 -14.04
CA LEU A 77 20.31 9.50 -12.67
C LEU A 77 21.09 10.25 -11.58
N VAL A 78 22.19 10.93 -11.95
CA VAL A 78 22.97 11.78 -11.02
C VAL A 78 22.12 12.96 -10.48
N PRO A 79 21.46 13.76 -11.34
CA PRO A 79 20.42 14.69 -10.94
C PRO A 79 19.33 14.08 -10.05
N PHE A 80 18.93 12.83 -10.28
CA PHE A 80 17.92 12.19 -9.43
C PHE A 80 18.44 11.94 -8.00
N SER A 81 19.65 11.38 -7.87
CA SER A 81 20.28 11.13 -6.56
C SER A 81 20.49 12.41 -5.77
N ASP A 82 21.00 13.46 -6.43
CA ASP A 82 21.22 14.75 -5.80
C ASP A 82 19.91 15.42 -5.38
N ASN A 83 18.87 15.32 -6.21
CA ASN A 83 17.54 15.82 -5.86
C ASN A 83 16.93 15.03 -4.68
N LEU A 84 17.07 13.71 -4.64
CA LEU A 84 16.56 12.91 -3.53
C LEU A 84 17.25 13.28 -2.20
N LYS A 85 18.59 13.47 -2.23
CA LYS A 85 19.35 13.97 -1.07
C LYS A 85 18.92 15.37 -0.66
N TYR A 86 18.70 16.26 -1.63
CA TYR A 86 18.25 17.61 -1.38
C TYR A 86 16.86 17.63 -0.72
N ILE A 87 15.90 16.87 -1.24
CA ILE A 87 14.54 16.79 -0.69
C ILE A 87 14.55 16.17 0.72
N ARG A 88 15.39 15.16 0.97
CA ARG A 88 15.63 14.63 2.33
C ARG A 88 16.11 15.73 3.28
N THR A 89 16.99 16.60 2.81
CA THR A 89 17.55 17.71 3.59
C THR A 89 16.53 18.82 3.85
N ILE A 90 15.64 19.11 2.88
CA ILE A 90 14.64 20.17 3.00
C ILE A 90 13.44 19.75 3.85
N PHE A 91 12.94 18.53 3.65
CA PHE A 91 11.70 18.06 4.29
C PHE A 91 11.92 16.99 5.36
N CYS A 92 13.17 16.79 5.80
CA CYS A 92 13.57 15.92 6.91
C CYS A 92 12.89 14.54 6.95
N PHE A 93 12.65 13.91 5.80
CA PHE A 93 12.03 12.60 5.79
C PHE A 93 13.06 11.49 5.99
N THR A 94 12.84 10.67 7.02
CA THR A 94 13.75 9.60 7.45
C THR A 94 13.19 8.21 7.19
N SER A 95 11.88 8.09 6.95
CA SER A 95 11.25 6.82 6.66
C SER A 95 11.56 6.35 5.23
N PRO A 96 11.72 5.02 5.02
CA PRO A 96 11.81 4.45 3.69
C PRO A 96 10.66 4.93 2.80
N PRO A 97 10.91 5.40 1.56
CA PRO A 97 9.86 5.89 0.68
C PRO A 97 9.01 4.73 0.14
N ASN A 98 7.86 5.07 -0.40
CA ASN A 98 7.08 4.20 -1.27
C ASN A 98 7.64 4.34 -2.70
N VAL A 99 7.73 3.24 -3.45
CA VAL A 99 8.19 3.25 -4.84
C VAL A 99 7.17 2.52 -5.70
N CYS A 100 6.82 3.12 -6.83
CA CYS A 100 5.82 2.63 -7.76
C CYS A 100 6.40 2.54 -9.16
N PHE A 101 6.44 1.35 -9.74
CA PHE A 101 6.86 1.11 -11.12
C PHE A 101 5.62 1.02 -12.02
N TYR A 102 5.63 1.81 -13.09
CA TYR A 102 4.56 1.92 -14.10
C TYR A 102 5.10 1.66 -15.52
N ALA A 103 4.24 1.81 -16.52
CA ALA A 103 4.56 1.60 -17.92
C ALA A 103 5.84 2.35 -18.36
N ASN A 104 6.58 1.69 -19.26
CA ASN A 104 7.77 2.18 -19.95
C ASN A 104 8.99 2.45 -19.03
N CYS A 105 9.01 1.93 -17.79
CA CYS A 105 10.11 2.16 -16.85
C CYS A 105 11.41 1.41 -17.18
N GLU A 106 11.45 0.55 -18.22
CA GLU A 106 12.64 -0.16 -18.71
C GLU A 106 13.79 0.75 -19.15
N ARG A 107 13.51 2.05 -19.34
CA ARG A 107 14.53 3.06 -19.62
C ARG A 107 15.48 3.32 -18.43
N HIS A 108 15.08 2.92 -17.23
CA HIS A 108 15.83 3.15 -16.00
C HIS A 108 16.45 1.84 -15.52
N GLU A 109 17.75 1.86 -15.23
CA GLU A 109 18.42 0.71 -14.65
C GLU A 109 17.97 0.50 -13.19
N VAL A 110 17.33 -0.63 -12.91
CA VAL A 110 16.71 -0.92 -11.61
C VAL A 110 17.76 -1.00 -10.50
N GLY A 111 18.95 -1.53 -10.80
CA GLY A 111 20.09 -1.56 -9.88
C GLY A 111 20.48 -0.17 -9.38
N LEU A 112 20.67 0.79 -10.29
CA LEU A 112 21.02 2.17 -9.93
C LEU A 112 19.89 2.89 -9.17
N LEU A 113 18.62 2.60 -9.51
CA LEU A 113 17.47 3.08 -8.73
C LEU A 113 17.51 2.56 -7.30
N LYS A 114 17.83 1.27 -7.11
CA LYS A 114 17.94 0.65 -5.78
C LYS A 114 19.08 1.26 -4.96
N GLU A 115 20.24 1.49 -5.56
CA GLU A 115 21.38 2.16 -4.91
C GLU A 115 21.03 3.59 -4.49
N THR A 116 20.31 4.32 -5.34
CA THR A 116 19.93 5.71 -5.07
C THR A 116 18.83 5.83 -4.01
N ILE A 117 17.80 4.99 -4.09
CA ILE A 117 16.61 5.08 -3.23
C ILE A 117 16.86 4.40 -1.87
N GLY A 118 17.53 3.25 -1.89
CA GLY A 118 17.80 2.42 -0.72
C GLY A 118 16.62 1.50 -0.35
N ASN A 119 16.34 1.37 0.95
CA ASN A 119 15.22 0.57 1.44
C ASN A 119 13.89 1.28 1.18
N VAL A 120 12.84 0.50 0.98
CA VAL A 120 11.50 0.99 0.62
C VAL A 120 10.47 0.48 1.61
N ASN A 121 9.49 1.33 1.93
CA ASN A 121 8.38 0.95 2.80
C ASN A 121 7.29 0.23 2.00
N LEU A 122 6.94 0.76 0.83
CA LEU A 122 5.99 0.18 -0.09
C LEU A 122 6.63 -0.01 -1.45
N LEU A 123 6.44 -1.18 -2.05
CA LEU A 123 6.74 -1.42 -3.45
C LEU A 123 5.44 -1.71 -4.20
N TYR A 124 5.18 -0.94 -5.25
CA TYR A 124 4.09 -1.17 -6.19
C TYR A 124 4.66 -1.53 -7.56
N VAL A 125 4.21 -2.66 -8.10
CA VAL A 125 4.62 -3.18 -9.42
C VAL A 125 3.36 -3.29 -10.28
N SER A 126 3.26 -2.42 -11.29
CA SER A 126 2.12 -2.38 -12.21
C SER A 126 2.07 -3.63 -13.09
N SER A 127 0.87 -4.07 -13.46
CA SER A 127 0.65 -5.20 -14.38
C SER A 127 1.08 -4.91 -15.83
N ILE A 128 1.35 -3.63 -16.14
CA ILE A 128 1.80 -3.19 -17.48
C ILE A 128 3.30 -3.49 -17.71
N LEU A 129 4.07 -3.76 -16.65
CA LEU A 129 5.48 -4.13 -16.80
C LEU A 129 5.63 -5.48 -17.51
N THR A 130 6.74 -5.68 -18.21
CA THR A 130 7.13 -7.02 -18.68
C THR A 130 7.50 -7.90 -17.49
N ASP A 131 7.38 -9.22 -17.68
CA ASP A 131 7.72 -10.17 -16.61
C ASP A 131 9.21 -10.08 -16.26
N GLU A 132 10.09 -9.90 -17.25
CA GLU A 132 11.54 -9.74 -17.01
C GLU A 132 11.84 -8.53 -16.11
N LEU A 133 11.28 -7.36 -16.44
CA LEU A 133 11.50 -6.16 -15.65
C LEU A 133 10.87 -6.27 -14.25
N SER A 134 9.70 -6.89 -14.16
CA SER A 134 9.05 -7.14 -12.86
C SER A 134 9.91 -8.04 -11.96
N ARG A 135 10.52 -9.09 -12.53
CA ARG A 135 11.48 -9.95 -11.80
C ARG A 135 12.71 -9.17 -11.36
N GLU A 136 13.26 -8.32 -12.22
CA GLU A 136 14.38 -7.45 -11.88
C GLU A 136 14.04 -6.51 -10.71
N VAL A 137 12.88 -5.84 -10.75
CA VAL A 137 12.37 -4.99 -9.68
C VAL A 137 12.23 -5.76 -8.37
N LEU A 138 11.59 -6.94 -8.38
CA LEU A 138 11.40 -7.77 -7.18
C LEU A 138 12.71 -8.31 -6.60
N LYS A 139 13.72 -8.54 -7.46
CA LYS A 139 15.07 -8.95 -7.05
C LYS A 139 15.79 -7.84 -6.31
N HIS A 140 15.77 -6.61 -6.83
CA HIS A 140 16.47 -5.47 -6.22
C HIS A 140 15.73 -4.87 -5.02
N PHE A 141 14.40 -4.81 -5.08
CA PHE A 141 13.52 -4.29 -4.01
C PHE A 141 12.86 -5.44 -3.25
N ASN A 142 13.67 -6.29 -2.61
CA ASN A 142 13.24 -7.59 -2.06
C ASN A 142 12.65 -7.57 -0.64
N THR A 143 12.75 -6.44 0.08
CA THR A 143 12.38 -6.31 1.51
C THR A 143 11.41 -5.15 1.82
N PRO A 144 10.39 -4.86 0.98
CA PRO A 144 9.40 -3.86 1.33
C PRO A 144 8.55 -4.30 2.54
N SER A 145 8.13 -3.37 3.38
CA SER A 145 7.11 -3.65 4.40
C SER A 145 5.76 -3.97 3.75
N ARG A 146 5.44 -3.30 2.63
CA ARG A 146 4.18 -3.43 1.89
C ARG A 146 4.46 -3.75 0.43
N LEU A 147 3.92 -4.84 -0.09
CA LEU A 147 4.10 -5.25 -1.48
C LEU A 147 2.77 -5.27 -2.21
N TYR A 148 2.63 -4.44 -3.25
CA TYR A 148 1.50 -4.42 -4.16
C TYR A 148 1.97 -4.93 -5.52
N LEU A 149 1.59 -6.16 -5.85
CA LEU A 149 2.01 -6.86 -7.06
C LEU A 149 0.78 -7.14 -7.92
N LEU A 150 0.64 -6.41 -9.03
CA LEU A 150 -0.57 -6.50 -9.85
C LEU A 150 -0.56 -7.62 -10.89
N ARG A 151 0.58 -8.28 -11.09
CA ARG A 151 0.73 -9.42 -12.00
C ARG A 151 1.85 -10.31 -11.49
N ASN A 152 1.67 -11.62 -11.53
CA ASN A 152 2.72 -12.58 -11.25
C ASN A 152 3.68 -12.66 -12.46
N PRO A 153 4.96 -12.30 -12.31
CA PRO A 153 5.91 -12.36 -13.40
C PRO A 153 6.62 -13.73 -13.51
N TYR A 154 6.17 -14.74 -12.76
CA TYR A 154 6.78 -16.07 -12.75
C TYR A 154 5.82 -17.11 -13.31
N GLU A 155 6.31 -17.91 -14.25
CA GLU A 155 5.60 -19.10 -14.74
C GLU A 155 5.60 -20.24 -13.70
N ASP A 156 6.69 -20.36 -12.94
CA ASP A 156 6.81 -21.32 -11.85
C ASP A 156 6.16 -20.78 -10.56
N SER A 157 5.12 -21.48 -10.10
CA SER A 157 4.41 -21.18 -8.86
C SER A 157 5.33 -21.14 -7.63
N CYS A 158 6.43 -21.90 -7.61
CA CYS A 158 7.35 -21.90 -6.48
C CYS A 158 7.97 -20.51 -6.27
N LYS A 159 8.19 -19.75 -7.35
CA LYS A 159 8.84 -18.44 -7.29
C LYS A 159 7.95 -17.34 -6.70
N ILE A 160 6.64 -17.38 -6.98
CA ILE A 160 5.72 -16.44 -6.32
C ILE A 160 5.51 -16.84 -4.85
N GLN A 161 5.54 -18.13 -4.53
CA GLN A 161 5.45 -18.61 -3.15
C GLN A 161 6.65 -18.18 -2.30
N GLU A 162 7.85 -18.11 -2.86
CA GLU A 162 9.03 -17.51 -2.21
C GLU A 162 8.80 -16.04 -1.80
N ILE A 163 7.85 -15.33 -2.42
CA ILE A 163 7.45 -13.97 -2.04
C ILE A 163 6.38 -14.02 -0.94
N PHE A 164 5.38 -14.90 -1.06
CA PHE A 164 4.31 -15.02 -0.06
C PHE A 164 4.79 -15.44 1.33
N ILE A 165 5.81 -16.29 1.40
CA ILE A 165 6.40 -16.75 2.67
C ILE A 165 7.21 -15.62 3.35
N ARG A 166 7.55 -14.53 2.64
CA ARG A 166 8.26 -13.39 3.23
C ARG A 166 7.33 -12.66 4.19
N ASN A 167 7.91 -12.21 5.30
CA ASN A 167 7.22 -11.48 6.38
C ASN A 167 6.89 -10.03 6.00
N HIS A 168 6.21 -9.83 4.87
CA HIS A 168 5.64 -8.53 4.52
C HIS A 168 4.52 -8.19 5.52
N LYS A 169 4.42 -6.93 5.92
CA LYS A 169 3.31 -6.46 6.75
C LYS A 169 2.01 -6.48 5.98
N ILE A 170 2.05 -6.04 4.72
CA ILE A 170 0.87 -5.99 3.84
C ILE A 170 1.23 -6.53 2.46
N ILE A 171 0.41 -7.45 1.94
CA ILE A 171 0.45 -7.91 0.55
C ILE A 171 -0.87 -7.58 -0.14
N GLU A 172 -0.79 -6.97 -1.32
CA GLU A 172 -1.90 -6.86 -2.27
C GLU A 172 -1.49 -7.54 -3.57
N PHE A 173 -2.32 -8.49 -4.03
CA PHE A 173 -2.03 -9.33 -5.18
C PHE A 173 -3.23 -9.35 -6.14
N ASP A 174 -2.98 -9.06 -7.42
CA ASP A 174 -4.00 -8.92 -8.47
C ASP A 174 -3.78 -9.88 -9.64
N ASP A 175 -3.42 -11.11 -9.32
CA ASP A 175 -3.31 -12.19 -10.29
C ASP A 175 -3.89 -13.49 -9.72
N ASP A 176 -3.88 -14.56 -10.51
CA ASP A 176 -4.41 -15.86 -10.12
C ASP A 176 -3.64 -16.44 -8.92
N TYR A 177 -4.38 -16.96 -7.95
CA TYR A 177 -3.83 -17.56 -6.73
C TYR A 177 -4.58 -18.85 -6.37
N SER A 178 -3.81 -19.84 -5.92
CA SER A 178 -4.30 -21.12 -5.42
C SER A 178 -4.65 -21.06 -3.94
N LEU A 179 -5.21 -22.14 -3.41
CA LEU A 179 -5.38 -22.29 -1.95
C LEU A 179 -4.03 -22.35 -1.24
N ASP A 180 -3.05 -23.05 -1.83
CA ASP A 180 -1.72 -23.22 -1.25
C ASP A 180 -1.01 -21.87 -1.13
N ASP A 181 -1.17 -21.00 -2.12
CA ASP A 181 -0.65 -19.62 -2.06
C ASP A 181 -1.24 -18.85 -0.88
N MET A 182 -2.56 -18.96 -0.64
CA MET A 182 -3.20 -18.32 0.53
C MET A 182 -2.65 -18.85 1.85
N LEU A 183 -2.37 -20.15 1.94
CA LEU A 183 -1.87 -20.81 3.14
C LEU A 183 -0.40 -20.49 3.43
N LEU A 184 0.40 -20.24 2.40
CA LEU A 184 1.81 -19.90 2.51
C LEU A 184 2.06 -18.44 2.92
N ILE A 185 1.06 -17.56 2.80
CA ILE A 185 1.24 -16.15 3.15
C ILE A 185 1.53 -15.95 4.63
N ASN A 186 2.65 -15.30 4.93
CA ASN A 186 3.05 -14.94 6.29
C ASN A 186 2.97 -13.42 6.55
N SER A 187 1.83 -12.82 6.21
CA SER A 187 1.60 -11.37 6.32
C SER A 187 0.46 -11.01 7.25
N GLU A 188 0.54 -9.83 7.89
CA GLU A 188 -0.51 -9.32 8.78
C GLU A 188 -1.79 -8.98 8.01
N LYS A 189 -1.65 -8.34 6.84
CA LYS A 189 -2.79 -7.91 6.03
C LYS A 189 -2.64 -8.35 4.60
N VAL A 190 -3.66 -9.02 4.08
CA VAL A 190 -3.66 -9.60 2.73
C VAL A 190 -4.86 -9.11 1.96
N ARG A 191 -4.65 -8.72 0.70
CA ARG A 191 -5.73 -8.43 -0.23
C ARG A 191 -5.49 -9.14 -1.54
N PHE A 192 -6.41 -10.03 -1.88
CA PHE A 192 -6.50 -10.62 -3.20
C PHE A 192 -7.62 -9.92 -3.98
N LYS A 193 -7.30 -9.46 -5.18
CA LYS A 193 -8.26 -8.74 -6.04
C LYS A 193 -9.07 -9.67 -6.91
N LEU A 194 -8.42 -10.71 -7.45
CA LEU A 194 -9.14 -11.69 -8.25
C LEU A 194 -10.10 -12.52 -7.38
N PRO A 195 -11.25 -12.93 -7.93
CA PRO A 195 -12.25 -13.64 -7.15
C PRO A 195 -11.77 -15.04 -6.73
N ALA A 196 -11.84 -15.34 -5.43
CA ALA A 196 -11.74 -16.71 -4.94
C ALA A 196 -13.03 -17.48 -5.23
N SER A 197 -12.92 -18.79 -5.40
CA SER A 197 -14.10 -19.66 -5.37
C SER A 197 -14.64 -19.80 -3.94
N LYS A 198 -15.95 -20.02 -3.79
CA LYS A 198 -16.57 -20.31 -2.49
C LYS A 198 -15.89 -21.50 -1.78
N LYS A 199 -15.52 -22.53 -2.55
CA LYS A 199 -14.83 -23.73 -2.05
C LYS A 199 -13.44 -23.39 -1.51
N GLN A 200 -12.66 -22.61 -2.27
CA GLN A 200 -11.32 -22.18 -1.88
C GLN A 200 -11.36 -21.36 -0.59
N MET A 201 -12.28 -20.39 -0.49
CA MET A 201 -12.45 -19.61 0.74
C MET A 201 -12.88 -20.51 1.92
N ASN A 202 -13.83 -21.44 1.72
CA ASN A 202 -14.25 -22.38 2.75
C ASN A 202 -13.08 -23.22 3.28
N GLN A 203 -12.26 -23.75 2.36
CA GLN A 203 -11.08 -24.54 2.72
C GLN A 203 -10.08 -23.67 3.49
N PHE A 204 -9.78 -22.47 3.01
CA PHE A 204 -8.88 -21.55 3.70
C PHE A 204 -9.34 -21.26 5.14
N VAL A 205 -10.62 -20.93 5.34
CA VAL A 205 -11.14 -20.65 6.70
C VAL A 205 -11.01 -21.88 7.61
N LYS A 206 -11.25 -23.10 7.09
CA LYS A 206 -11.04 -24.33 7.85
C LYS A 206 -9.58 -24.53 8.27
N HIS A 207 -8.64 -24.21 7.38
CA HIS A 207 -7.20 -24.26 7.70
C HIS A 207 -6.81 -23.18 8.73
N TRP A 208 -7.32 -21.96 8.58
CA TRP A 208 -7.09 -20.89 9.55
C TRP A 208 -7.61 -21.27 10.94
N ILE A 209 -8.82 -21.84 11.03
CA ILE A 209 -9.40 -22.36 12.29
C ILE A 209 -8.47 -23.38 12.97
N ARG A 210 -7.77 -24.20 12.19
CA ARG A 210 -6.82 -25.23 12.65
C ARG A 210 -5.41 -24.72 12.95
N GLY A 211 -5.15 -23.42 12.84
CA GLY A 211 -3.84 -22.86 13.19
C GLY A 211 -2.99 -22.32 12.02
N SER A 212 -3.47 -22.34 10.78
CA SER A 212 -2.74 -21.71 9.65
C SER A 212 -2.69 -20.18 9.78
N ASN A 213 -1.69 -19.56 9.14
CA ASN A 213 -1.48 -18.10 9.04
C ASN A 213 -1.58 -17.35 10.40
N PRO A 214 -0.75 -17.67 11.42
CA PRO A 214 -0.89 -17.13 12.77
C PRO A 214 -0.68 -15.61 12.89
N GLN A 215 0.00 -14.97 11.94
CA GLN A 215 0.22 -13.52 11.92
C GLN A 215 -0.93 -12.74 11.27
N LEU A 216 -1.87 -13.44 10.63
CA LEU A 216 -2.93 -12.80 9.85
C LEU A 216 -3.89 -12.04 10.75
N GLN A 217 -4.02 -10.74 10.53
CA GLN A 217 -5.00 -9.85 11.17
C GLN A 217 -6.20 -9.62 10.25
N THR A 218 -5.97 -9.50 8.94
CA THR A 218 -7.04 -9.21 7.97
C THR A 218 -6.73 -9.82 6.62
N MET A 219 -7.68 -10.56 6.06
CA MET A 219 -7.66 -11.01 4.67
C MET A 219 -8.89 -10.51 3.93
N SER A 220 -8.68 -9.89 2.77
CA SER A 220 -9.74 -9.42 1.88
C SER A 220 -9.72 -10.25 0.60
N LEU A 221 -10.86 -10.84 0.27
CA LEU A 221 -11.07 -11.65 -0.93
C LEU A 221 -12.27 -11.09 -1.70
N SER A 222 -12.14 -10.97 -3.02
CA SER A 222 -13.32 -10.87 -3.87
C SER A 222 -13.94 -12.27 -3.98
N VAL A 223 -15.27 -12.39 -3.83
CA VAL A 223 -15.95 -13.68 -4.00
C VAL A 223 -17.24 -13.44 -4.78
N LYS A 224 -17.34 -14.04 -5.96
CA LYS A 224 -18.52 -13.89 -6.81
C LYS A 224 -19.72 -14.68 -6.26
N ASN A 225 -20.91 -14.11 -6.41
CA ASN A 225 -22.22 -14.77 -6.23
C ASN A 225 -22.44 -15.43 -4.86
N ILE A 226 -22.15 -14.75 -3.74
CA ILE A 226 -22.52 -15.28 -2.42
C ILE A 226 -24.00 -14.97 -2.13
N ASP A 227 -24.88 -15.93 -2.39
CA ASP A 227 -26.27 -15.87 -1.95
C ASP A 227 -26.37 -16.23 -0.46
N PHE A 228 -26.55 -15.21 0.39
CA PHE A 228 -26.75 -15.38 1.84
C PHE A 228 -28.14 -15.88 2.22
N VAL A 229 -29.12 -15.81 1.31
CA VAL A 229 -30.47 -16.36 1.56
C VAL A 229 -30.38 -17.86 1.90
N ASN A 230 -29.35 -18.55 1.42
CA ASN A 230 -28.99 -19.93 1.78
C ASN A 230 -27.61 -20.00 2.45
N GLY A 231 -27.37 -19.19 3.49
CA GLY A 231 -26.11 -19.07 4.25
C GLY A 231 -25.41 -20.36 4.71
N GLU A 232 -25.98 -21.53 4.45
CA GLU A 232 -25.37 -22.85 4.62
C GLU A 232 -24.34 -23.25 3.54
N THR A 233 -24.34 -22.64 2.35
CA THR A 233 -23.60 -23.24 1.21
C THR A 233 -22.09 -22.99 1.21
N TYR A 234 -21.60 -21.81 1.63
CA TYR A 234 -20.18 -21.44 1.45
C TYR A 234 -19.35 -21.52 2.75
N LEU A 235 -19.97 -21.55 3.94
CA LEU A 235 -19.31 -21.85 5.22
C LEU A 235 -19.66 -23.25 5.74
N LYS A 236 -20.05 -24.17 4.83
CA LYS A 236 -20.43 -25.54 5.19
C LYS A 236 -19.38 -26.21 6.07
N GLY A 237 -19.82 -26.69 7.24
CA GLY A 237 -18.97 -27.35 8.23
C GLY A 237 -18.11 -26.40 9.08
N ILE A 238 -18.43 -25.11 9.12
CA ILE A 238 -17.83 -24.13 10.03
C ILE A 238 -18.91 -23.64 10.99
N ARG A 239 -18.62 -23.70 12.29
CA ARG A 239 -19.53 -23.16 13.32
C ARG A 239 -19.49 -21.63 13.28
N CYS A 240 -20.58 -21.04 12.82
CA CYS A 240 -20.80 -19.60 12.81
C CYS A 240 -21.68 -19.21 14.00
N MET A 241 -21.40 -18.05 14.60
CA MET A 241 -22.19 -17.47 15.68
C MET A 241 -22.81 -16.17 15.19
N ASP A 242 -24.08 -15.98 15.51
CA ASP A 242 -24.78 -14.73 15.23
C ASP A 242 -24.22 -13.60 16.10
N MET A 243 -24.29 -12.38 15.56
CA MET A 243 -23.78 -11.17 16.19
C MET A 243 -24.92 -10.17 16.37
N SER A 244 -24.93 -9.44 17.47
CA SER A 244 -25.84 -8.29 17.66
C SER A 244 -25.53 -7.19 16.64
N GLU A 245 -26.52 -6.38 16.26
CA GLU A 245 -26.30 -5.27 15.34
C GLU A 245 -25.38 -4.19 15.93
N GLU A 246 -25.34 -4.07 17.26
CA GLU A 246 -24.40 -3.22 17.99
C GLU A 246 -22.96 -3.65 17.71
N ALA A 247 -22.64 -4.93 17.92
CA ALA A 247 -21.29 -5.47 17.67
C ALA A 247 -20.90 -5.35 16.20
N LYS A 248 -21.83 -5.63 15.26
CA LYS A 248 -21.56 -5.44 13.83
C LYS A 248 -21.28 -3.96 13.50
N ARG A 249 -22.00 -3.02 14.10
CA ARG A 249 -21.82 -1.58 13.89
C ARG A 249 -20.46 -1.08 14.39
N GLU A 250 -19.99 -1.55 15.54
CA GLU A 250 -18.66 -1.21 16.06
C GLU A 250 -17.55 -1.68 15.10
N ILE A 251 -17.62 -2.94 14.65
CA ILE A 251 -16.65 -3.50 13.71
C ILE A 251 -16.67 -2.76 12.37
N ARG A 252 -17.86 -2.37 11.87
CA ARG A 252 -17.99 -1.57 10.65
C ARG A 252 -17.26 -0.23 10.80
N GLN A 253 -17.39 0.44 11.94
CA GLN A 253 -16.74 1.72 12.21
C GLN A 253 -15.22 1.57 12.34
N GLU A 254 -14.75 0.60 13.12
CA GLU A 254 -13.32 0.36 13.35
C GLU A 254 -12.56 0.04 12.06
N HIS A 255 -13.15 -0.82 11.22
CA HIS A 255 -12.51 -1.31 10.00
C HIS A 255 -12.91 -0.52 8.74
N GLY A 256 -13.73 0.53 8.88
CA GLY A 256 -14.21 1.35 7.76
C GLY A 256 -15.00 0.54 6.73
N LEU A 257 -15.77 -0.44 7.17
CA LEU A 257 -16.57 -1.31 6.32
C LEU A 257 -17.92 -0.65 5.98
N PRO A 258 -18.44 -0.86 4.77
CA PRO A 258 -19.80 -0.46 4.42
C PRO A 258 -20.83 -1.29 5.21
N ASN A 259 -22.12 -0.98 5.06
CA ASN A 259 -23.16 -1.79 5.67
C ASN A 259 -23.14 -3.22 5.10
N CYS A 260 -22.66 -4.17 5.90
CA CYS A 260 -22.41 -5.55 5.51
C CYS A 260 -22.90 -6.54 6.58
N ASP A 261 -23.27 -7.73 6.13
CA ASP A 261 -23.57 -8.84 7.03
C ASP A 261 -22.28 -9.46 7.54
N MET A 262 -22.34 -9.93 8.80
CA MET A 262 -21.20 -10.45 9.53
C MET A 262 -21.60 -11.67 10.34
N VAL A 263 -20.72 -12.68 10.30
CA VAL A 263 -20.80 -13.85 11.19
C VAL A 263 -19.50 -14.00 11.94
N GLN A 264 -19.59 -14.40 13.21
CA GLN A 264 -18.41 -14.66 14.02
C GLN A 264 -18.00 -16.13 13.90
N ILE A 265 -16.70 -16.36 13.80
CA ILE A 265 -16.06 -17.67 13.90
C ILE A 265 -15.02 -17.65 15.02
N ARG A 266 -14.53 -18.82 15.40
CA ARG A 266 -13.47 -18.94 16.40
C ARG A 266 -12.45 -19.97 15.94
N ARG A 267 -11.18 -19.64 16.12
CA ARG A 267 -10.05 -20.54 15.91
C ARG A 267 -9.96 -21.56 17.05
N GLU A 268 -9.30 -22.69 16.82
CA GLU A 268 -9.13 -23.74 17.84
C GLU A 268 -8.38 -23.25 19.09
N ASP A 269 -7.49 -22.26 18.93
CA ASP A 269 -6.79 -21.60 20.04
C ASP A 269 -7.66 -20.59 20.83
N GLY A 270 -8.93 -20.42 20.44
CA GLY A 270 -9.87 -19.49 21.08
C GLY A 270 -9.92 -18.10 20.44
N THR A 271 -9.04 -17.77 19.50
CA THR A 271 -8.99 -16.45 18.85
C THR A 271 -10.29 -16.18 18.08
N PRO A 272 -11.02 -15.09 18.38
CA PRO A 272 -12.23 -14.73 17.65
C PRO A 272 -11.90 -14.05 16.32
N ALA A 273 -12.72 -14.31 15.31
CA ALA A 273 -12.66 -13.61 14.03
C ALA A 273 -14.06 -13.40 13.45
N VAL A 274 -14.18 -12.46 12.52
CA VAL A 274 -15.41 -12.13 11.83
C VAL A 274 -15.22 -12.30 10.34
N ILE A 275 -16.21 -12.91 9.71
CA ILE A 275 -16.35 -12.92 8.26
C ILE A 275 -17.40 -11.87 7.90
N ALA A 276 -16.93 -10.75 7.37
CA ALA A 276 -17.78 -9.65 6.92
C ALA A 276 -17.93 -9.71 5.39
N SER A 277 -19.14 -9.49 4.89
CA SER A 277 -19.43 -9.59 3.46
C SER A 277 -20.24 -8.41 2.96
N ASN A 278 -19.68 -7.66 2.02
CA ASN A 278 -20.39 -6.56 1.38
C ASN A 278 -20.88 -6.98 -0.01
N GLN A 279 -22.20 -7.04 -0.18
CA GLN A 279 -22.85 -7.35 -1.46
C GLN A 279 -23.45 -6.10 -2.13
N ARG A 280 -23.52 -4.95 -1.45
CA ARG A 280 -24.08 -3.72 -2.03
C ARG A 280 -22.98 -2.95 -2.79
N GLY A 281 -22.76 -3.33 -4.05
CA GLY A 281 -21.84 -2.64 -4.96
C GLY A 281 -21.50 -3.45 -6.23
N ARG A 282 -20.75 -2.85 -7.17
CA ARG A 282 -20.26 -3.52 -8.40
C ARG A 282 -19.24 -4.65 -8.14
N HIS A 283 -18.64 -4.69 -6.95
CA HIS A 283 -17.58 -5.63 -6.59
C HIS A 283 -17.83 -6.22 -5.18
N PRO A 284 -18.43 -7.43 -5.09
CA PRO A 284 -18.69 -8.06 -3.81
C PRO A 284 -17.38 -8.50 -3.15
N ASN A 285 -17.18 -8.10 -1.89
CA ASN A 285 -15.97 -8.41 -1.13
C ASN A 285 -16.31 -9.14 0.17
N THR A 286 -15.51 -10.14 0.49
CA THR A 286 -15.53 -10.85 1.77
C THR A 286 -14.23 -10.58 2.51
N HIS A 287 -14.35 -10.22 3.79
CA HIS A 287 -13.24 -9.91 4.67
C HIS A 287 -13.24 -10.92 5.82
N LEU A 288 -12.12 -11.61 6.01
CA LEU A 288 -11.81 -12.29 7.27
C LEU A 288 -11.03 -11.30 8.14
N ILE A 289 -11.56 -10.97 9.30
CA ILE A 289 -10.99 -10.00 10.24
C ILE A 289 -10.77 -10.71 11.56
N VAL A 290 -9.51 -10.84 11.97
CA VAL A 290 -9.15 -11.40 13.26
C VAL A 290 -9.30 -10.31 14.32
N LEU A 291 -10.11 -10.60 15.33
CA LEU A 291 -10.41 -9.65 16.40
C LEU A 291 -9.33 -9.81 17.47
N HIS A 292 -8.32 -8.94 17.44
CA HIS A 292 -7.33 -8.86 18.51
C HIS A 292 -7.92 -8.05 19.66
N CYS A 293 -8.38 -8.76 20.70
CA CYS A 293 -8.88 -8.22 21.97
C CYS A 293 -9.60 -6.87 21.86
N ILE A 294 -10.84 -6.91 21.37
CA ILE A 294 -11.84 -5.95 21.86
C ILE A 294 -12.07 -6.38 23.32
N PRO A 295 -11.81 -5.53 24.34
CA PRO A 295 -12.32 -5.82 25.66
C PRO A 295 -13.84 -5.79 25.55
N LEU A 296 -14.47 -6.96 25.63
CA LEU A 296 -15.91 -7.09 25.90
C LEU A 296 -16.23 -6.45 27.26
#